data_AF-R7LQK0-F1
#
_entry.id   AF-R7LQK0-F1
#
_cell.length_a   1.000
_cell.length_b   1.000
_cell.length_c   1.000
_cell.angle_alpha   90.00
_cell.angle_beta   90.00
_cell.angle_gamma   90.00
#
_symmetry.space_group_name_H-M   'P 1'
#
loop_
_entity.id
_entity.type
_entity.pdbx_description
1 polymer ?
#
loop_
_entity_poly.entity_id
_entity_poly.type
_entity_poly.pdbx_seq_one_letter_code
_entity_poly.pdbx_strand_id
1 'polypeptide(L)' 'MIRCKWCNLKNEKYVEYHDNEWCKPNFNDKYLFEMLILESFQAGLSWECVLNKR' A
#
# COMPACT_ATOMS: atom_id res chain seq x y z
N MET A 1 5.16 -10.54 16.30
CA MET A 1 4.07 -10.28 15.33
C MET A 1 4.48 -10.90 14.01
N ILE A 2 3.66 -11.75 13.40
CA ILE A 2 3.95 -12.36 12.09
C ILE A 2 3.24 -11.50 11.04
N ARG A 3 4.00 -10.85 10.14
CA ARG A 3 3.43 -10.06 9.04
C ARG A 3 3.08 -10.96 7.86
N CYS A 4 2.24 -10.46 6.94
CA CYS A 4 1.89 -11.20 5.74
C CYS A 4 3.13 -11.48 4.88
N LYS A 5 3.11 -12.61 4.16
CA LYS A 5 4.25 -13.10 3.35
C LYS A 5 4.72 -12.12 2.27
N TRP A 6 3.83 -11.24 1.80
CA TRP A 6 4.10 -10.27 0.74
C TRP A 6 4.79 -8.99 1.25
N CYS A 7 4.85 -8.77 2.57
CA CYS A 7 5.45 -7.57 3.15
C CYS A 7 6.98 -7.65 3.11
N ASN A 8 7.62 -6.83 2.28
CA ASN A 8 9.08 -6.72 2.24
C ASN A 8 9.60 -5.97 3.48
N LEU A 9 10.17 -6.71 4.43
CA LEU A 9 10.67 -6.18 5.70
C LEU A 9 11.88 -5.23 5.57
N LYS A 10 12.51 -5.17 4.39
CA LYS A 10 13.62 -4.25 4.12
C LYS A 10 13.16 -2.85 3.73
N ASN A 11 11.87 -2.67 3.44
CA ASN A 11 11.29 -1.38 3.07
C ASN A 11 10.36 -0.89 4.17
N GLU A 12 10.83 0.10 4.94
CA GLU A 12 10.08 0.68 6.06
C GLU A 12 8.72 1.24 5.64
N LYS A 13 8.63 1.92 4.49
CA LYS A 13 7.34 2.43 3.97
C LYS A 13 6.36 1.29 3.70
N TYR A 14 6.86 0.16 3.21
CA TYR A 14 6.02 -0.98 2.89
C TYR A 14 5.53 -1.72 4.13
N VAL A 15 6.37 -1.74 5.18
CA VAL A 15 5.99 -2.23 6.51
C VAL A 15 4.94 -1.32 7.14
N GLU A 16 5.14 -0.01 7.08
CA GLU A 16 4.20 0.98 7.62
C GLU A 16 2.84 0.89 6.91
N TYR A 17 2.83 0.83 5.58
CA TYR A 17 1.61 0.63 4.81
C TYR A 17 0.88 -0.67 5.21
N HIS A 18 1.60 -1.78 5.32
CA HIS A 18 1.02 -3.06 5.75
C HIS A 18 0.39 -2.96 7.16
N ASP A 19 1.12 -2.36 8.11
CA ASP A 19 0.71 -2.35 9.52
C ASP A 19 -0.36 -1.29 9.81
N ASN A 20 -0.38 -0.19 9.05
CA ASN A 20 -1.19 0.99 9.34
C ASN A 20 -2.29 1.33 8.34
N GLU A 21 -2.21 0.86 7.11
CA GLU A 21 -3.15 1.24 6.04
C GLU A 21 -3.85 0.02 5.42
N TRP A 22 -3.12 -1.04 5.12
CA TRP A 22 -3.66 -2.19 4.40
C TRP A 22 -4.78 -2.88 5.18
N CYS A 23 -5.94 -3.01 4.53
CA CYS A 23 -7.18 -3.55 5.12
C CYS A 23 -7.67 -2.82 6.39
N LYS A 24 -7.24 -1.56 6.62
CA LYS A 24 -7.86 -0.72 7.67
C LYS A 24 -9.00 0.09 7.06
N PRO A 25 -10.21 0.08 7.65
CA PRO A 25 -11.32 0.87 7.14
C PRO A 25 -10.98 2.36 7.10
N ASN A 26 -11.16 2.98 5.95
CA ASN A 26 -11.05 4.42 5.75
C ASN A 26 -12.24 4.89 4.92
N PHE A 27 -12.94 5.91 5.40
CA PHE A 27 -14.15 6.45 4.77
C PHE A 27 -13.94 7.85 4.18
N ASN A 28 -12.68 8.30 4.08
CA ASN A 28 -12.35 9.57 3.47
C ASN A 28 -12.34 9.44 1.93
N ASP A 29 -13.21 10.18 1.25
CA ASP A 29 -13.35 10.12 -0.21
C ASP A 29 -12.07 10.40 -0.98
N LYS A 30 -11.24 11.36 -0.52
CA LYS A 30 -9.97 11.69 -1.18
C LYS A 30 -8.99 10.54 -1.09
N TYR A 31 -8.90 9.90 0.07
CA TYR A 31 -8.06 8.72 0.27
C TYR A 31 -8.54 7.54 -0.59
N LEU A 32 -9.85 7.30 -0.62
CA LEU A 32 -10.43 6.23 -1.43
C LEU A 32 -10.15 6.45 -2.93
N PHE A 33 -10.29 7.69 -3.40
CA PHE A 33 -9.96 8.05 -4.77
C PHE A 33 -8.45 7.91 -5.06
N GLU A 34 -7.58 8.38 -4.15
CA GLU A 34 -6.13 8.21 -4.25
C GLU A 34 -5.76 6.73 -4.40
N MET A 35 -6.25 5.87 -3.50
CA MET A 35 -5.98 4.44 -3.54
C MET A 35 -6.49 3.79 -4.82
N LEU A 36 -7.69 4.14 -5.28
CA LEU A 36 -8.24 3.65 -6.55
C LEU A 36 -7.32 3.99 -7.74
N ILE A 37 -6.78 5.21 -7.77
CA ILE A 37 -5.86 5.65 -8.83
C ILE A 37 -4.50 4.95 -8.70
N LEU A 38 -3.94 4.82 -7.51
CA LEU A 38 -2.67 4.13 -7.29
C LEU A 38 -2.71 2.66 -7.72
N GLU A 39 -3.81 1.96 -7.43
CA GLU A 39 -4.03 0.57 -7.87
C GLU A 39 -4.01 0.46 -9.41
N SER A 40 -4.52 1.47 -10.12
CA SER A 40 -4.46 1.49 -11.59
C SER A 40 -3.03 1.59 -12.14
N PHE A 41 -2.12 2.24 -11.41
CA PHE A 41 -0.70 2.33 -11.78
C PHE A 41 0.09 1.05 -11.49
N GLN A 42 -0.50 0.07 -10.79
CA GLN A 42 0.17 -1.18 -10.46
C GLN A 42 0.27 -2.16 -11.65
N ALA A 43 -0.45 -1.92 -12.76
CA ALA A 43 -0.47 -2.84 -13.89
C ALA A 43 0.94 -3.11 -14.45
N GLY A 44 1.46 -4.33 -14.24
CA GLY A 44 2.81 -4.74 -14.65
C GLY A 44 3.95 -4.32 -13.72
N LEU A 45 3.64 -3.73 -12.55
CA LEU A 45 4.61 -3.31 -11.53
C LEU A 45 4.35 -3.99 -10.18
N SER A 46 5.32 -3.91 -9.26
CA SER A 46 5.08 -4.26 -7.86
C SER A 46 4.34 -3.11 -7.15
N TRP A 47 3.48 -3.44 -6.19
CA TRP A 47 2.84 -2.44 -5.33
C TRP A 47 3.87 -1.59 -4.57
N GLU A 48 5.00 -2.17 -4.19
CA GLU A 48 6.14 -1.46 -3.60
C GLU A 48 6.69 -0.35 -4.51
N CYS A 49 6.70 -0.53 -5.84
CA CYS A 49 7.13 0.50 -6.79
C CYS A 49 6.18 1.70 -6.80
N VAL A 50 4.87 1.42 -6.79
CA VAL A 50 3.82 2.45 -6.73
C VAL A 50 3.89 3.19 -5.40
N LEU A 51 3.93 2.46 -4.27
CA LEU A 51 3.96 3.04 -2.93
C LEU A 51 5.20 3.91 -2.68
N ASN A 52 6.36 3.54 -3.24
CA ASN A 52 7.57 4.35 -3.13
C ASN A 52 7.49 5.68 -3.91
N LYS A 53 6.53 5.81 -4.84
CA LYS A 53 6.26 7.00 -5.67
C LYS A 53 4.96 7.74 -5.30
N ARG A 54 4.20 7.20 -4.36
CA ARG A 54 3.03 7.84 -3.76
C ARG A 54 3.42 9.12 -3.03
#